data_AF-A0A1I0EWX1-F1
#
_entry.id   AF-A0A1I0EWX1-F1
#
_cell.length_a   1.000
_cell.length_b   1.000
_cell.length_c   1.000
_cell.angle_alpha   90.00
_cell.angle_beta   90.00
_cell.angle_gamma   90.00
#
_symmetry.space_group_name_H-M   'P 1'
#
loop_
_entity.id
_entity.type
_entity.pdbx_description
1 polymer ?
#
loop_
_entity_poly.entity_id
_entity_poly.type
_entity_poly.pdbx_seq_one_letter_code
_entity_poly.pdbx_strand_id
1 'polypeptide(L)' 'MIIQTNITTDLTIYSLNDLTKLKPFLEDSTLKINKSQIARELNVDRRTVDKYLHGFEKSHTRKKKSVIDDFHSIIE' A
#
# COMPACT_ATOMS: atom_id res chain seq x y z
N MET A 1 -20.85 16.19 -16.73
CA MET A 1 -19.67 16.17 -17.61
C MET A 1 -18.81 15.01 -17.17
N ILE A 2 -18.66 13.98 -18.00
CA ILE A 2 -17.81 12.82 -17.68
C ILE A 2 -16.50 13.02 -18.43
N ILE A 3 -15.41 13.22 -17.70
CA ILE A 3 -14.06 13.31 -18.26
C ILE A 3 -13.51 11.89 -18.25
N GLN A 4 -13.46 11.25 -19.41
CA GLN A 4 -12.76 9.97 -19.59
C GLN A 4 -11.34 10.26 -20.07
N THR A 5 -10.36 10.16 -19.17
CA THR A 5 -8.95 10.24 -19.52
C THR A 5 -8.35 8.84 -19.51
N ASN A 6 -8.02 8.31 -20.68
CA ASN A 6 -7.08 7.20 -20.84
C ASN A 6 -5.67 7.75 -20.60
N ILE A 7 -5.28 7.86 -19.34
CA ILE A 7 -3.96 8.34 -18.97
C ILE A 7 -2.95 7.20 -19.24
N THR A 8 -2.26 7.24 -20.38
CA THR A 8 -1.05 6.46 -20.61
C THR A 8 0.06 7.05 -19.76
N THR A 9 0.17 6.59 -18.51
CA THR A 9 1.29 6.93 -17.61
C THR A 9 2.19 5.73 -17.47
N ASP A 10 3.49 5.97 -17.62
CA ASP A 10 4.51 4.98 -17.27
C ASP A 10 4.49 4.79 -15.75
N LEU A 11 3.95 3.65 -15.30
CA LEU A 11 3.95 3.26 -13.90
C LEU A 11 5.30 2.62 -13.57
N THR A 12 6.16 3.39 -12.94
CA THR A 12 7.44 2.90 -12.40
C THR A 12 7.27 2.49 -10.94
N ILE A 13 7.84 1.33 -10.60
CA ILE A 13 7.82 0.76 -9.26
C ILE A 13 9.27 0.60 -8.83
N TYR A 14 9.71 1.44 -7.88
CA TYR A 14 11.05 1.36 -7.31
C TYR A 14 11.04 0.81 -5.89
N SER A 15 9.90 0.89 -5.19
CA SER A 15 9.78 0.54 -3.79
C SER A 15 8.50 -0.25 -3.47
N LEU A 16 8.47 -0.88 -2.29
CA LEU A 16 7.27 -1.54 -1.77
C LEU A 16 6.08 -0.58 -1.62
N ASN A 17 6.33 0.69 -1.29
CA ASN A 17 5.26 1.65 -1.08
C ASN A 17 4.55 1.98 -2.40
N ASP A 18 5.27 1.91 -3.52
CA ASP A 18 4.71 2.14 -4.86
C ASP A 18 3.73 1.04 -5.28
N LEU A 19 3.78 -0.15 -4.68
CA LEU A 19 2.83 -1.23 -4.98
C LEU A 19 1.38 -0.86 -4.65
N THR A 20 1.17 0.07 -3.72
CA THR A 20 -0.16 0.60 -3.41
C THR A 20 -0.83 1.28 -4.62
N LYS A 21 -0.03 1.83 -5.55
CA LYS A 21 -0.51 2.44 -6.80
C LYS A 21 -1.16 1.42 -7.73
N LEU A 22 -0.83 0.14 -7.58
CA LEU A 22 -1.39 -0.94 -8.41
C LEU A 22 -2.77 -1.42 -7.93
N LYS A 23 -3.23 -0.98 -6.75
CA LYS A 23 -4.50 -1.39 -6.16
C LYS A 23 -5.72 -1.12 -7.04
N PRO A 24 -5.89 0.07 -7.66
CA PRO A 24 -7.05 0.35 -8.53
C PRO A 24 -7.11 -0.59 -9.73
N PHE A 25 -5.96 -0.91 -10.32
CA PHE A 25 -5.89 -1.85 -11.46
C PHE A 25 -6.26 -3.29 -11.08
N LEU A 26 -6.08 -3.65 -9.81
CA LEU A 26 -6.50 -4.94 -9.26
C LEU A 26 -8.03 -4.98 -9.05
N GLU A 27 -8.59 -3.89 -8.54
CA GLU A 27 -10.04 -3.74 -8.29
C GLU A 27 -10.82 -3.72 -9.61
N ASP A 28 -10.34 -2.95 -10.59
CA ASP A 28 -10.92 -2.88 -11.92
C ASP A 28 -10.60 -4.12 -12.78
N SER A 29 -9.80 -5.06 -12.25
CA SER A 29 -9.32 -6.29 -12.92
C SER A 29 -8.69 -6.07 -14.31
N THR A 30 -8.19 -4.85 -14.56
CA THR A 30 -7.64 -4.44 -15.85
C THR A 30 -6.24 -5.02 -16.08
N LEU A 31 -5.51 -5.35 -15.02
CA LEU A 31 -4.12 -5.79 -15.09
C LEU A 31 -3.83 -7.06 -14.28
N LYS A 32 -3.24 -8.06 -14.94
CA LYS A 32 -2.72 -9.27 -14.27
C LYS A 32 -1.29 -9.04 -13.77
N ILE A 33 -1.15 -8.79 -12.46
CA ILE A 33 0.15 -8.51 -11.83
C ILE A 33 0.94 -9.80 -11.56
N ASN A 34 2.18 -9.89 -12.05
CA ASN A 34 3.09 -10.98 -11.71
C ASN A 34 3.80 -10.74 -10.37
N LYS A 35 3.15 -11.16 -9.29
CA LYS A 35 3.64 -10.96 -7.90
C LYS A 35 5.02 -11.60 -7.65
N SER A 36 5.32 -12.73 -8.28
CA SER A 36 6.59 -13.43 -8.10
C SER A 36 7.77 -12.71 -8.76
N GLN A 37 7.53 -12.07 -9.90
CA GLN A 37 8.56 -11.27 -10.58
C GLN A 37 8.92 -10.03 -9.74
N ILE A 38 7.90 -9.29 -9.30
CA ILE A 38 8.07 -8.12 -8.43
C ILE A 38 8.81 -8.50 -7.13
N ALA A 39 8.47 -9.64 -6.55
CA ALA A 39 9.13 -10.13 -5.34
C ALA A 39 10.64 -10.37 -5.54
N ARG A 40 11.05 -10.90 -6.70
CA ARG A 40 12.46 -11.09 -7.05
C ARG A 40 13.17 -9.77 -7.28
N GLU A 41 12.54 -8.84 -7.99
CA GLU A 41 13.11 -7.52 -8.29
C GLU A 41 13.28 -6.65 -7.04
N LEU A 42 12.31 -6.69 -6.13
CA LEU A 42 12.36 -5.97 -4.85
C LEU A 42 13.09 -6.74 -3.74
N ASN A 43 13.56 -7.97 -4.01
CA ASN A 43 14.19 -8.88 -3.05
C ASN A 43 13.38 -9.07 -1.75
N VAL A 44 12.09 -9.35 -1.89
CA VAL A 44 11.13 -9.53 -0.79
C VAL A 44 10.34 -10.83 -0.96
N ASP A 45 9.72 -11.30 0.11
CA ASP A 45 8.77 -12.40 0.02
C ASP A 45 7.52 -12.01 -0.81
N ARG A 46 7.00 -12.97 -1.58
CA ARG A 46 5.79 -12.76 -2.40
C ARG A 46 4.58 -12.32 -1.58
N ARG A 47 4.45 -12.77 -0.33
CA ARG A 47 3.36 -12.37 0.59
C ARG A 47 3.49 -10.90 0.98
N THR A 48 4.71 -10.38 1.07
CA THR A 48 4.94 -8.95 1.30
C THR A 48 4.42 -8.13 0.13
N VAL A 49 4.72 -8.54 -1.11
CA VAL A 49 4.17 -7.88 -2.32
C VAL A 49 2.64 -7.86 -2.27
N ASP A 50 2.02 -9.02 -1.99
CA ASP A 50 0.56 -9.16 -1.87
C ASP A 50 -0.04 -8.22 -0.82
N LYS A 51 0.59 -8.18 0.36
CA LYS A 51 0.19 -7.31 1.47
C LYS A 51 0.21 -5.82 1.08
N TYR A 52 1.28 -5.37 0.41
CA TYR A 52 1.40 -3.97 -0.01
C TYR A 52 0.48 -3.62 -1.19
N LEU A 53 0.20 -4.55 -2.10
CA LEU A 53 -0.81 -4.38 -3.16
C LEU A 53 -2.20 -4.07 -2.59
N HIS A 54 -2.56 -4.65 -1.43
CA HIS A 54 -3.85 -4.40 -0.78
C HIS A 54 -3.90 -3.08 0.04
N GLY A 55 -2.83 -2.28 0.02
CA GLY A 55 -2.78 -0.98 0.71
C GLY A 55 -2.18 -1.03 2.10
N PHE A 56 -1.37 -2.04 2.42
CA PHE A 56 -0.62 -2.04 3.67
C PHE A 56 0.46 -0.96 3.67
N GLU A 57 0.52 -0.22 4.77
CA GLU A 57 1.59 0.72 5.07
C GLU A 57 2.28 0.28 6.37
N LYS A 58 3.61 0.21 6.36
CA LYS A 58 4.37 -0.15 7.56
C LYS A 58 4.43 1.06 8.48
N SER A 59 3.91 0.92 9.69
CA SER A 59 4.07 1.99 10.69
C SER A 59 5.54 2.10 11.12
N HIS A 60 6.05 3.33 11.15
CA HIS A 60 7.37 3.63 11.71
C HIS A 60 7.37 3.59 13.25
N THR A 61 6.22 3.90 13.85
CA THR A 61 6.02 3.90 15.30
C THR A 61 5.11 2.77 15.73
N ARG A 62 5.39 2.19 16.91
CA ARG A 62 4.46 1.26 17.56
C ARG A 62 3.34 2.06 18.20
N LYS A 63 2.09 1.82 17.81
CA LYS A 63 0.92 2.29 18.56
C LYS A 63 0.87 1.53 19.87
N LYS A 64 1.35 2.15 20.95
CA LYS A 64 1.25 1.62 22.31
C LYS A 64 0.53 2.67 23.15
N LYS A 65 -0.50 2.22 23.86
CA LYS A 65 -1.19 3.01 24.86
C LYS A 65 -0.26 3.28 26.05
N SER A 66 -0.14 4.53 26.46
CA SER A 66 0.53 4.90 27.72
C SER A 66 -0.44 4.69 28.89
N VAL A 67 0.09 4.57 30.11
CA VAL A 67 -0.74 4.44 31.31
C VAL A 67 -1.64 5.66 31.53
N ILE A 68 -1.19 6.84 31.09
CA ILE A 68 -1.88 8.12 31.27
C ILE A 68 -2.96 8.35 30.20
N ASP A 69 -2.95 7.60 29.09
CA ASP A 69 -3.86 7.84 27.96
C ASP A 69 -5.34 7.75 28.37
N ASP A 70 -5.67 6.94 29.39
CA ASP A 70 -7.02 6.80 29.96
C ASP A 70 -7.49 8.02 30.77
N PHE A 71 -6.57 8.81 31.28
CA PHE A 71 -6.86 9.92 32.20
C PHE A 71 -6.89 11.27 31.51
N HIS A 72 -6.66 11.35 30.19
CA HIS A 72 -6.70 12.62 29.46
C HIS A 72 -8.04 13.35 29.60
N SER A 73 -9.16 12.61 29.66
CA SER A 73 -10.51 13.17 29.86
C SER A 73 -10.74 13.83 31.22
N ILE A 74 -9.89 13.55 32.21
CA ILE A 74 -9.99 14.08 33.58
C ILE A 74 -8.98 15.22 33.80
N ILE A 75 -7.90 15.25 33.00
CA ILE A 75 -6.82 16.24 33.10
C ILE A 75 -7.11 17.49 32.25
N GLU A 76 -7.96 17.36 31.22
CA GLU A 76 -8.46 18.47 30.37
C GLU A 76 -9.47 19.35 31.12
#